data_AF-A0A016S880-F1
#
_entry.id   AF-A0A016S880-F1
#
_cell.length_a   1.000
_cell.length_b   1.000
_cell.length_c   1.000
_cell.angle_alpha   90.00
_cell.angle_beta   90.00
_cell.angle_gamma   90.00
#
_symmetry.space_group_name_H-M   'P 1'
#
loop_
_entity.id
_entity.type
_entity.pdbx_description
1 polymer ?
#
loop_
_entity_poly.entity_id
_entity_poly.type
_entity_poly.pdbx_seq_one_letter_code
_entity_poly.pdbx_strand_id
1 'polypeptide(L)' 'MGTFTLTLFVVVVALVNGADTTAFGCENSLITDEWREMILKFHNDKREIVAMGQQTDKSGKNLPQAEKMYKMVRSR' A
#
# COMPACT_ATOMS: atom_id res chain seq x y z
N MET A 1 -1.15 -30.64 34.31
CA MET A 1 -0.08 -30.24 33.38
C MET A 1 -0.57 -30.19 31.94
N GLY A 2 -1.32 -31.18 31.42
CA GLY A 2 -1.72 -31.24 30.01
C GLY A 2 -2.72 -30.18 29.50
N THR A 3 -3.64 -29.69 30.34
CA THR A 3 -4.62 -28.67 29.93
C THR A 3 -3.99 -27.28 29.81
N PHE A 4 -3.07 -26.94 30.72
CA PHE A 4 -2.36 -25.66 30.76
C PHE A 4 -1.41 -25.50 29.57
N THR A 5 -0.76 -26.59 29.14
CA THR A 5 0.08 -26.62 27.94
C THR A 5 -0.76 -26.47 26.66
N LEU A 6 -1.94 -27.09 26.61
CA LEU A 6 -2.84 -26.99 25.46
C LEU A 6 -3.39 -25.57 25.29
N THR A 7 -3.85 -24.95 26.38
CA THR A 7 -4.35 -23.57 26.36
C THR A 7 -3.26 -22.57 26.00
N LEU A 8 -2.04 -22.75 26.52
CA LEU A 8 -0.90 -21.93 26.14
C LEU A 8 -0.59 -22.02 24.64
N PHE A 9 -0.61 -23.23 24.09
CA PHE A 9 -0.35 -23.46 22.66
C PHE A 9 -1.41 -22.80 21.78
N VAL A 10 -2.70 -22.91 22.14
CA VAL A 10 -3.80 -22.26 21.41
C VAL A 10 -3.68 -20.74 21.44
N VAL A 11 -3.31 -20.16 22.60
CA VAL A 11 -3.09 -18.72 22.74
C VAL A 11 -1.89 -18.27 21.89
N VAL A 12 -0.78 -19.00 21.90
CA VAL A 12 0.40 -18.69 21.08
C VAL A 12 0.06 -18.74 19.59
N VAL A 13 -0.66 -19.77 19.13
CA VAL A 13 -1.08 -19.87 17.71
C VAL A 13 -2.01 -18.71 17.33
N ALA A 14 -2.96 -18.33 18.19
CA ALA A 14 -3.84 -17.20 17.93
C ALA A 14 -3.09 -15.85 17.84
N LEU A 15 -2.06 -15.65 18.67
CA LEU A 15 -1.23 -14.45 18.65
C LEU A 15 -0.30 -14.40 17.43
N VAL A 16 0.27 -15.53 17.01
CA VAL A 16 1.16 -15.63 15.85
C VAL A 16 0.39 -15.45 14.54
N ASN A 17 -0.83 -15.99 14.44
CA ASN A 17 -1.68 -15.81 13.25
C ASN A 17 -2.20 -14.36 13.09
N GLY A 18 -2.15 -13.54 14.14
CA GLY A 18 -2.46 -12.11 14.08
C GLY A 18 -1.25 -11.22 13.83
N ALA A 19 -0.04 -11.78 13.83
CA ALA A 19 1.23 -11.05 13.78
C ALA A 19 1.82 -11.01 12.37
N ASP A 20 1.04 -10.55 11.40
CA ASP A 20 1.55 -10.01 10.13
C ASP A 20 0.74 -8.76 9.78
N THR A 21 0.82 -7.74 10.63
CA THR A 21 0.26 -6.41 10.30
C THR A 21 1.25 -5.64 9.43
N THR A 22 1.45 -6.09 8.20
CA THR A 22 2.15 -5.30 7.20
C THR A 22 1.37 -4.00 6.96
N ALA A 23 2.04 -2.88 6.73
CA ALA A 23 1.39 -1.59 6.50
C ALA A 23 0.43 -1.63 5.29
N PHE A 24 0.66 -2.53 4.34
CA PHE A 24 -0.24 -2.76 3.22
C PHE A 24 -1.26 -3.89 3.46
N GLY A 25 -1.08 -4.73 4.49
CA GLY A 25 -1.97 -5.86 4.79
C GLY A 25 -2.00 -6.92 3.68
N CYS A 26 -0.99 -6.96 2.81
CA CYS A 26 -0.92 -7.88 1.69
C CYS A 26 -0.30 -9.22 2.12
N GLU A 27 -0.97 -10.33 1.81
CA GLU A 27 -0.52 -11.68 2.18
C GLU A 27 0.69 -12.17 1.38
N ASN A 28 0.89 -11.66 0.15
CA ASN A 28 2.04 -12.09 -0.66
C ASN A 28 3.34 -11.39 -0.21
N SER A 29 4.39 -12.18 -0.03
CA SER A 29 5.74 -11.70 0.31
C SER A 29 6.61 -11.39 -0.91
N LEU A 30 6.10 -11.64 -2.13
CA LEU A 30 6.83 -11.41 -3.38
C LEU A 30 7.20 -9.94 -3.60
N ILE A 31 6.40 -9.04 -3.03
CA ILE A 31 6.65 -7.59 -3.03
C ILE A 31 6.71 -7.17 -1.57
N THR A 32 7.73 -6.41 -1.20
CA THR A 32 7.83 -5.88 0.16
C THR A 32 6.99 -4.61 0.30
N ASP A 33 6.61 -4.26 1.53
CA ASP A 33 5.83 -3.04 1.78
C ASP A 33 6.58 -1.77 1.38
N GLU A 34 7.91 -1.77 1.45
CA GLU A 34 8.74 -0.65 1.00
C GLU A 34 8.60 -0.45 -0.51
N TRP A 35 8.55 -1.53 -1.29
CA TRP A 35 8.30 -1.46 -2.73
C TRP A 35 6.88 -0.98 -3.04
N ARG A 36 5.88 -1.45 -2.28
CA ARG A 36 4.49 -0.98 -2.44
C ARG A 36 4.38 0.51 -2.13
N GLU A 37 5.01 0.99 -1.07
CA GLU A 37 5.04 2.40 -0.69
C GLU A 37 5.74 3.26 -1.74
N MET A 38 6.89 2.80 -2.26
CA MET A 38 7.60 3.49 -3.34
C MET A 38 6.71 3.65 -4.57
N ILE A 39 6.03 2.59 -5.01
CA ILE A 39 5.15 2.62 -6.18
C ILE A 39 3.95 3.55 -5.94
N LEU A 40 3.34 3.48 -4.75
CA LEU A 40 2.21 4.34 -4.38
C LEU A 40 2.60 5.82 -4.39
N LYS A 41 3.77 6.16 -3.82
CA LYS A 41 4.31 7.51 -3.83
C LYS A 41 4.58 7.99 -5.25
N PHE A 42 5.30 7.19 -6.05
CA PHE A 42 5.62 7.53 -7.44
C PHE A 42 4.35 7.89 -8.23
N HIS A 43 3.30 7.08 -8.15
CA HIS A 43 2.07 7.34 -8.88
C HIS A 43 1.36 8.61 -8.39
N ASN A 44 1.30 8.83 -7.07
CA ASN A 44 0.68 10.04 -6.53
C ASN A 44 1.44 11.31 -6.94
N ASP A 45 2.77 11.29 -6.91
CA ASP A 45 3.60 12.42 -7.35
C ASP A 45 3.35 12.73 -8.84
N LYS A 46 3.25 11.69 -9.70
CA LYS A 46 2.91 11.88 -11.12
C LYS A 46 1.48 12.38 -11.34
N ARG A 47 0.51 11.87 -10.57
CA ARG A 47 -0.89 12.33 -10.62
C ARG A 47 -1.00 13.80 -10.25
N GLU A 48 -0.22 14.26 -9.28
CA GLU A 48 -0.16 15.67 -8.88
C GLU A 48 0.38 16.56 -10.01
N ILE A 49 1.51 16.20 -10.62
CA ILE A 49 2.09 16.93 -11.77
C ILE A 49 1.08 17.05 -12.92
N VAL A 50 0.36 15.96 -13.23
CA VAL A 50 -0.71 15.97 -14.24
C VAL A 50 -1.87 16.86 -13.80
N ALA A 51 -2.31 16.78 -12.55
CA ALA A 51 -3.42 17.58 -12.05
C ALA A 51 -3.13 19.09 -12.10
N MET A 52 -1.88 19.48 -11.86
CA MET A 52 -1.42 20.87 -12.00
C MET A 52 -1.29 21.34 -13.46
N GLY A 53 -1.42 20.45 -14.45
CA GLY A 53 -1.26 20.78 -15.87
C GLY A 53 0.20 21.03 -16.27
N GLN A 54 1.15 20.44 -15.53
CA GLN A 54 2.59 20.63 -15.76
C GLN A 54 3.21 19.54 -16.65
N GLN A 55 2.50 18.42 -16.85
CA GLN A 55 2.94 17.35 -17.74
C GLN A 55 2.67 17.71 -19.20
N THR A 56 3.65 17.50 -20.08
CA THR A 56 3.49 17.64 -21.53
C THR A 56 3.12 16.32 -22.21
N ASP A 57 2.39 16.41 -23.32
CA ASP A 57 2.19 15.32 -24.26
C ASP A 57 3.37 15.20 -25.25
N LYS A 58 3.28 14.23 -26.17
CA LYS A 58 4.34 14.00 -27.18
C LYS A 58 4.55 15.18 -28.14
N SER A 59 3.56 16.06 -28.28
CA SER A 59 3.65 17.27 -29.11
C SER A 59 4.26 18.46 -28.35
N GLY A 60 4.55 18.30 -27.06
CA GLY A 60 5.06 19.37 -26.19
C GLY A 60 3.97 20.25 -25.60
N LYS A 61 2.69 19.92 -25.81
CA LYS A 61 1.57 20.66 -25.23
C LYS A 61 1.30 20.18 -23.81
N ASN A 62 1.08 21.10 -22.88
CA ASN A 62 0.64 20.74 -21.52
C ASN A 62 -0.71 20.03 -21.54
N LEU A 63 -0.82 18.96 -20.74
CA LEU A 63 -2.07 18.29 -20.45
C LEU A 63 -3.01 19.24 -19.66
N PRO A 64 -4.34 19.11 -19.82
CA PRO A 64 -5.29 19.92 -19.07
C PRO A 64 -5.17 19.65 -17.57
N GLN A 65 -5.43 20.70 -16.77
CA GLN A 65 -5.52 20.58 -15.31
C GLN A 65 -6.70 19.69 -14.92
N ALA A 66 -6.57 18.97 -13.80
CA ALA A 66 -7.63 18.13 -13.28
C ALA A 66 -8.21 18.72 -11.99
N GLU A 67 -9.48 19.10 -12.00
CA GLU A 67 -10.15 19.70 -10.83
C GLU A 67 -10.26 18.73 -9.64
N LYS A 68 -10.34 17.42 -9.90
CA LYS A 68 -10.62 16.39 -8.88
C LYS A 68 -9.78 15.12 -9.10
N MET A 69 -8.46 15.27 -9.16
CA MET A 69 -7.55 14.11 -9.21
C MET A 69 -7.36 13.52 -7.80
N TYR A 70 -8.05 12.42 -7.49
CA TYR A 70 -7.97 11.81 -6.17
C TYR A 70 -6.60 11.16 -5.89
N LYS A 71 -6.15 11.24 -4.63
CA LYS A 71 -4.95 10.55 -4.17
C LYS A 71 -5.21 9.04 -4.08
N MET A 72 -4.31 8.23 -4.62
CA MET A 72 -4.32 6.79 -4.43
C MET A 72 -3.96 6.47 -2.98
N VAL A 73 -4.62 5.46 -2.44
CA VAL A 73 -4.36 4.89 -1.11
C VAL A 73 -4.07 3.42 -1.24
N ARG A 74 -3.46 2.83 -0.22
CA ARG A 74 -3.31 1.36 -0.12
C ARG A 74 -4.67 0.68 -0.30
N SER A 75 -4.73 -0.35 -1.15
CA SER A 75 -5.87 -1.27 -1.16
C SER A 75 -5.73 -2.20 0.03
N ARG A 76 -6.82 -2.37 0.76
CA ARG A 76 -6.92 -3.48 1.72
C ARG A 76 -7.32 -4.75 0.98
#